data_AF-A0A856MN75-F1
#
_entry.id   AF-A0A856MN75-F1
#
_cell.length_a   1.000
_cell.length_b   1.000
_cell.length_c   1.000
_cell.angle_alpha   90.00
_cell.angle_beta   90.00
_cell.angle_gamma   90.00
#
_symmetry.space_group_name_H-M   'P 1'
#
loop_
_entity.id
_entity.type
_entity.pdbx_description
1 polymer ?
#
loop_
_entity_poly.entity_id
_entity_poly.type
_entity_poly.pdbx_seq_one_letter_code
_entity_poly.pdbx_strand_id
1 'polypeptide(L)'
;MNANFSESVILITSADPERIADRDRGTGFVIHQDQQTTYLLTCAHVVEAIGGSEKVKVGGHPATVKALGNTLGCDLAVLAVKKHLSGLPPLRLGVVGNKGRQFLTAGFYTDATKVAKLAEIKGKLGGKQRIDSIEGDRTQAWNLLIDDDSEHDLKAGYSGSPVVDLESGYVLGVVSQRIDNGKGVAISIEAIQNIWHSMPYDLLKTDNVISEPRVDYTRLREFLAARKWKQADQETEMLILQLAGQTGNLLNVKSIEKLPCSDLRTIDQLWIKFSEGRFGFSVQKQIWERFGNNTNTEYQLYCQFGNHVGWRKHGRWLWYNQMTFDLCAPNGHLPQWGLEAVLLGKTMQWKWNEFQMSQGLGEPVFSKFFDQVHTCNL
;
A
#
# COMPACT_ATOMS: atom_id res chain seq x y z
N MET A 1 -3.97 29.72 -18.89
CA MET A 1 -3.80 30.36 -17.57
C MET A 1 -3.73 29.22 -16.58
N ASN A 2 -2.54 28.91 -16.07
CA ASN A 2 -2.37 27.86 -15.06
C ASN A 2 -3.10 28.34 -13.80
N ALA A 3 -4.07 27.57 -13.32
CA ALA A 3 -4.61 27.77 -11.98
C ALA A 3 -3.43 27.83 -11.00
N ASN A 4 -3.44 28.82 -10.11
CA ASN A 4 -2.37 28.97 -9.15
C ASN A 4 -2.45 27.78 -8.16
N PHE A 5 -1.50 26.85 -8.21
CA PHE A 5 -1.54 25.63 -7.38
C PHE A 5 -1.63 25.94 -5.87
N SER A 6 -1.18 27.13 -5.47
CA SER A 6 -1.29 27.65 -4.10
C SER A 6 -2.74 27.78 -3.62
N GLU A 7 -3.74 27.89 -4.52
CA GLU A 7 -5.16 27.83 -4.16
C GLU A 7 -5.59 26.46 -3.61
N SER A 8 -4.89 25.40 -4.02
CA SER A 8 -5.13 24.03 -3.55
C SER A 8 -4.50 23.77 -2.18
N VAL A 9 -3.67 24.68 -1.68
CA VAL A 9 -2.92 24.53 -0.42
C VAL A 9 -3.68 25.20 0.71
N ILE A 10 -4.00 24.41 1.74
CA ILE A 10 -4.95 24.77 2.79
C ILE A 10 -4.32 24.60 4.16
N LEU A 11 -4.56 25.58 5.03
CA LEU A 11 -4.08 25.58 6.40
C LEU A 11 -4.82 24.52 7.23
N ILE A 12 -4.05 23.74 7.97
CA ILE A 12 -4.54 22.77 8.95
C ILE A 12 -4.35 23.35 10.35
N THR A 13 -5.40 23.24 11.16
CA THR A 13 -5.47 23.83 12.51
C THR A 13 -6.18 22.90 13.47
N SER A 14 -6.03 23.18 14.76
CA SER A 14 -6.82 22.55 15.80
C SER A 14 -8.19 23.20 15.98
N ALA A 15 -9.17 22.39 16.36
CA ALA A 15 -10.44 22.83 16.90
C ALA A 15 -10.33 23.30 18.36
N ASP A 16 -9.24 22.96 19.04
CA ASP A 16 -8.93 23.36 20.40
C ASP A 16 -8.43 24.82 20.43
N PRO A 17 -9.14 25.75 21.09
CA PRO A 17 -8.75 27.15 21.14
C PRO A 17 -7.46 27.40 21.93
N GLU A 18 -6.99 26.44 22.75
CA GLU A 18 -5.72 26.54 23.47
C GLU A 18 -4.51 26.19 22.58
N ARG A 19 -4.74 25.52 21.44
CA ARG A 19 -3.71 25.09 20.48
C ARG A 19 -3.58 26.06 19.31
N ILE A 20 -3.04 27.23 19.60
CA ILE A 20 -2.79 28.31 18.63
C ILE A 20 -1.31 28.55 18.33
N ALA A 21 -0.41 27.74 18.89
CA ALA A 21 1.02 27.89 18.67
C ALA A 21 1.44 27.41 17.27
N ASP A 22 2.60 27.86 16.80
CA ASP A 22 3.12 27.56 15.46
C ASP A 22 3.33 26.07 15.22
N ARG A 23 3.65 25.33 16.30
CA ARG A 23 3.79 23.88 16.30
C ARG A 23 2.46 23.11 16.21
N ASP A 24 1.33 23.78 16.43
CA ASP A 24 -0.02 23.17 16.45
C ASP A 24 -0.78 23.45 15.15
N ARG A 25 -0.05 23.63 14.04
CA ARG A 25 -0.59 23.95 12.71
C ARG A 25 0.26 23.25 11.65
N GLY A 26 -0.30 23.08 10.47
CA GLY A 26 0.43 22.53 9.34
C GLY A 26 -0.23 22.86 8.03
N THR A 27 0.29 22.26 6.97
CA THR A 27 -0.21 22.46 5.62
C THR A 27 -0.83 21.18 5.11
N GLY A 28 -1.91 21.29 4.34
CA GLY A 28 -2.40 20.20 3.50
C GLY A 28 -2.76 20.73 2.13
N PHE A 29 -3.04 19.82 1.20
CA PHE A 29 -3.43 20.22 -0.15
C PHE A 29 -4.49 19.28 -0.73
N VAL A 30 -5.37 19.84 -1.57
CA VAL A 30 -6.45 19.10 -2.21
C VAL A 30 -5.89 18.11 -3.22
N ILE A 31 -6.28 16.84 -3.10
CA ILE A 31 -5.86 15.76 -4.01
C ILE A 31 -7.03 15.19 -4.80
N HIS A 32 -8.24 15.18 -4.24
CA HIS A 32 -9.41 14.59 -4.88
C HIS A 32 -10.69 15.23 -4.38
N GLN A 33 -11.74 15.23 -5.20
CA GLN A 33 -13.08 15.68 -4.83
C GLN A 33 -14.12 14.73 -5.42
N ASP A 34 -15.07 14.30 -4.59
CA ASP A 34 -16.31 13.67 -5.03
C ASP A 34 -17.49 14.65 -4.88
N GLN A 35 -18.72 14.19 -5.14
CA GLN A 35 -19.92 15.03 -5.08
C GLN A 35 -20.16 15.73 -3.73
N GLN A 36 -19.62 15.20 -2.62
CA GLN A 36 -19.87 15.71 -1.28
C GLN A 36 -18.61 15.87 -0.42
N THR A 37 -17.45 15.44 -0.88
CA THR A 37 -16.25 15.34 -0.07
C THR A 37 -15.03 15.87 -0.80
N THR A 38 -14.31 16.78 -0.14
CA THR A 38 -12.98 17.22 -0.55
C THR A 38 -11.92 16.45 0.24
N TYR A 39 -11.01 15.80 -0.45
CA TYR A 39 -9.92 15.02 0.12
C TYR A 39 -8.61 15.80 0.04
N LEU A 40 -7.87 15.80 1.14
CA LEU A 40 -6.58 16.46 1.25
C LEU A 40 -5.51 15.51 1.75
N LEU A 41 -4.26 15.75 1.34
CA LEU A 41 -3.09 15.07 1.87
C LEU A 41 -2.31 16.01 2.79
N THR A 42 -1.74 15.45 3.86
CA THR A 42 -0.83 16.12 4.80
C THR A 42 0.09 15.08 5.47
N CYS A 43 0.93 15.50 6.41
CA CYS A 43 1.71 14.60 7.26
C CYS A 43 0.88 14.07 8.45
N ALA A 44 1.20 12.85 8.91
CA ALA A 44 0.52 12.26 10.06
C ALA A 44 0.84 13.02 11.36
N HIS A 45 2.09 13.44 11.56
CA HIS A 45 2.47 14.20 12.75
C HIS A 45 1.76 15.56 12.85
N VAL A 46 1.31 16.14 11.73
CA VAL A 46 0.50 17.37 11.75
C VAL A 46 -0.84 17.10 12.44
N VAL A 47 -1.46 15.94 12.17
CA VAL A 47 -2.72 15.51 12.82
C VAL A 47 -2.52 15.27 14.32
N GLU A 48 -1.36 14.75 14.72
CA GLU A 48 -1.02 14.55 16.13
C GLU A 48 -0.78 15.88 16.85
N ALA A 49 -0.03 16.78 16.22
CA ALA A 49 0.33 18.09 16.76
C ALA A 49 -0.89 18.99 17.03
N ILE A 50 -1.94 18.90 16.20
CA ILE A 50 -3.19 19.65 16.43
C ILE A 50 -4.08 19.04 17.53
N GLY A 51 -3.69 17.93 18.15
CA GLY A 51 -4.47 17.28 19.21
C GLY A 51 -5.30 16.07 18.77
N GLY A 52 -4.95 15.46 17.63
CA GLY A 52 -5.52 14.20 17.18
C GLY A 52 -6.69 14.34 16.20
N SER A 53 -7.15 13.20 15.71
CA SER A 53 -8.12 13.06 14.61
C SER A 53 -9.46 13.77 14.84
N GLU A 54 -9.91 13.89 16.08
CA GLU A 54 -11.19 14.54 16.43
C GLU A 54 -11.12 16.07 16.43
N LYS A 55 -9.92 16.64 16.45
CA LYS A 55 -9.71 18.09 16.55
C LYS A 55 -9.27 18.71 15.22
N VAL A 56 -9.24 17.96 14.13
CA VAL A 56 -8.73 18.44 12.85
C VAL A 56 -9.69 19.44 12.20
N LYS A 57 -9.15 20.62 11.88
CA LYS A 57 -9.77 21.59 10.98
C LYS A 57 -8.91 21.82 9.75
N VAL A 58 -9.55 21.88 8.59
CA VAL A 58 -8.96 22.18 7.29
C VAL A 58 -9.64 23.44 6.76
N GLY A 59 -8.89 24.52 6.58
CA GLY A 59 -9.46 25.80 6.14
C GLY A 59 -10.56 26.32 7.07
N GLY A 60 -10.46 26.01 8.37
CA GLY A 60 -11.46 26.36 9.39
C GLY A 60 -12.65 25.40 9.50
N HIS A 61 -12.79 24.43 8.61
CA HIS A 61 -13.89 23.44 8.63
C HIS A 61 -13.47 22.14 9.31
N PRO A 62 -14.35 21.47 10.08
CA PRO A 62 -14.05 20.15 10.64
C PRO A 62 -13.71 19.13 9.55
N ALA A 63 -12.68 18.33 9.79
CA ALA A 63 -12.24 17.27 8.89
C ALA A 63 -12.21 15.92 9.60
N THR A 64 -12.37 14.85 8.82
CA THR A 64 -12.21 13.48 9.30
C THR A 64 -10.95 12.85 8.71
N VAL A 65 -10.22 12.07 9.50
CA VAL A 65 -9.09 11.29 9.01
C VAL A 65 -9.62 10.06 8.27
N LYS A 66 -9.27 9.91 6.99
CA LYS A 66 -9.63 8.76 6.16
C LYS A 66 -8.56 7.69 6.13
N ALA A 67 -7.31 8.09 6.19
CA ALA A 67 -6.16 7.21 6.29
C ALA A 67 -5.09 7.91 7.13
N LEU A 68 -4.38 7.13 7.95
CA LEU A 68 -3.29 7.60 8.80
C LEU A 68 -2.19 6.55 8.80
N GLY A 69 -0.97 6.93 8.46
CA GLY A 69 0.15 5.99 8.30
C GLY A 69 1.01 5.76 9.54
N ASN A 70 0.69 6.36 10.69
CA ASN A 70 1.54 6.30 11.89
C ASN A 70 1.69 4.88 12.49
N THR A 71 0.83 3.92 12.12
CA THR A 71 0.96 2.49 12.46
C THR A 71 1.62 1.64 11.36
N LEU A 72 2.09 2.26 10.28
CA LEU A 72 2.68 1.61 9.09
C LEU A 72 4.01 2.28 8.69
N GLY A 73 4.63 3.04 9.59
CA GLY A 73 5.90 3.72 9.30
C GLY A 73 5.87 4.79 8.22
N CYS A 74 4.68 5.30 7.86
CA CYS A 74 4.48 6.30 6.83
C CYS A 74 3.89 7.58 7.44
N ASP A 75 4.63 8.69 7.43
CA ASP A 75 4.19 9.97 8.02
C ASP A 75 3.27 10.77 7.06
N LEU A 76 2.19 10.13 6.62
CA LEU A 76 1.15 10.71 5.78
C LEU A 76 -0.25 10.51 6.39
N ALA A 77 -1.13 11.46 6.11
CA ALA A 77 -2.54 11.38 6.47
C ALA A 77 -3.43 11.91 5.33
N VAL A 78 -4.52 11.18 5.06
CA VAL A 78 -5.58 11.64 4.16
C VAL A 78 -6.72 12.18 5.00
N LEU A 79 -7.08 13.44 4.77
CA LEU A 79 -8.20 14.12 5.42
C LEU A 79 -9.38 14.24 4.46
N ALA A 80 -10.58 14.24 5.00
CA ALA A 80 -11.82 14.44 4.24
C ALA A 80 -12.70 15.48 4.90
N VAL A 81 -13.11 16.47 4.11
CA VAL A 81 -14.00 17.56 4.50
C VAL A 81 -15.31 17.41 3.73
N LYS A 82 -16.43 17.24 4.44
CA LYS A 82 -17.75 17.08 3.82
C LYS A 82 -18.40 18.44 3.54
N LYS A 83 -19.01 18.58 2.36
CA LYS A 83 -19.85 19.73 1.92
C LYS A 83 -19.16 21.11 1.98
N HIS A 84 -17.84 21.15 2.09
CA HIS A 84 -17.04 22.37 2.06
C HIS A 84 -15.84 22.18 1.14
N LEU A 85 -15.23 23.31 0.75
CA LEU A 85 -14.06 23.37 -0.13
C LEU A 85 -14.29 22.80 -1.55
N SER A 86 -15.55 22.52 -1.93
CA SER A 86 -15.96 22.08 -3.26
C SER A 86 -15.77 23.22 -4.26
N GLY A 87 -14.74 23.13 -5.09
CA GLY A 87 -14.36 24.19 -6.05
C GLY A 87 -12.87 24.51 -6.03
N LEU A 88 -12.14 24.09 -4.98
CA LEU A 88 -10.68 24.16 -5.00
C LEU A 88 -10.11 23.13 -5.99
N PRO A 89 -9.16 23.50 -6.86
CA PRO A 89 -8.63 22.59 -7.86
C PRO A 89 -7.79 21.47 -7.21
N PRO A 90 -8.07 20.18 -7.48
CA PRO A 90 -7.22 19.11 -6.99
C PRO A 90 -5.84 19.11 -7.67
N LEU A 91 -4.78 18.94 -6.88
CA LEU A 91 -3.44 18.73 -7.40
C LEU A 91 -3.28 17.29 -7.88
N ARG A 92 -2.67 17.13 -9.06
CA ARG A 92 -2.46 15.81 -9.66
C ARG A 92 -1.24 15.15 -9.03
N LEU A 93 -1.39 13.89 -8.62
CA LEU A 93 -0.30 13.13 -8.03
C LEU A 93 0.44 12.36 -9.12
N GLY A 94 1.78 12.34 -9.07
CA GLY A 94 2.58 11.68 -10.09
C GLY A 94 3.83 11.02 -9.54
N VAL A 95 4.07 9.76 -9.94
CA VAL A 95 5.34 9.06 -9.65
C VAL A 95 6.36 9.37 -10.74
N VAL A 96 6.61 10.66 -10.98
CA VAL A 96 7.43 11.14 -12.12
C VAL A 96 8.50 12.08 -11.60
N GLY A 97 9.49 11.53 -10.88
CA GLY A 97 10.53 12.32 -10.22
C GLY A 97 11.92 11.75 -10.47
N ASN A 98 12.82 12.59 -10.96
CA ASN A 98 14.25 12.32 -11.07
C ASN A 98 15.03 13.34 -10.25
N LYS A 99 16.18 12.93 -9.69
CA LYS A 99 17.12 13.84 -9.05
C LYS A 99 17.46 15.00 -10.00
N GLY A 100 17.48 16.23 -9.48
CA GLY A 100 17.80 17.45 -10.21
C GLY A 100 16.61 18.18 -10.81
N ARG A 101 15.41 17.59 -10.81
CA ARG A 101 14.16 18.27 -11.21
C ARG A 101 13.89 19.49 -10.32
N GLN A 102 13.46 20.58 -10.92
CA GLN A 102 13.04 21.76 -10.19
C GLN A 102 11.64 21.55 -9.62
N PHE A 103 11.45 21.92 -8.37
CA PHE A 103 10.15 21.87 -7.72
C PHE A 103 9.74 23.24 -7.18
N LEU A 104 8.44 23.37 -6.98
CA LEU A 104 7.80 24.43 -6.24
C LEU A 104 6.99 23.81 -5.10
N THR A 105 7.10 24.38 -3.91
CA THR A 105 6.28 24.01 -2.76
C THR A 105 5.63 25.26 -2.19
N ALA A 106 4.39 25.14 -1.72
CA ALA A 106 3.72 26.21 -1.00
C ALA A 106 3.30 25.70 0.37
N GLY A 107 3.56 26.48 1.41
CA GLY A 107 3.29 26.10 2.78
C GLY A 107 2.93 27.28 3.66
N PHE A 108 2.12 26.99 4.66
CA PHE A 108 1.82 27.95 5.70
C PHE A 108 2.98 28.01 6.69
N TYR A 109 3.41 29.23 7.00
CA TYR A 109 4.32 29.50 8.11
C TYR A 109 3.74 30.62 8.96
N THR A 110 4.19 30.71 10.19
CA THR A 110 3.84 31.83 11.04
C THR A 110 4.90 32.91 10.97
N ASP A 111 4.47 34.15 10.80
CA ASP A 111 5.36 35.31 10.91
C ASP A 111 5.51 35.80 12.36
N ALA A 112 6.33 36.84 12.56
CA ALA A 112 6.54 37.44 13.88
C ALA A 112 5.25 37.96 14.56
N THR A 113 4.17 38.18 13.80
CA THR A 113 2.87 38.66 14.30
C THR A 113 1.91 37.52 14.66
N LYS A 114 2.35 36.27 14.61
CA LYS A 114 1.54 35.06 14.86
C LYS A 114 0.42 34.83 13.83
N VAL A 115 0.54 35.46 12.66
CA VAL A 115 -0.41 35.27 11.56
C VAL A 115 0.13 34.20 10.62
N ALA A 116 -0.72 33.22 10.30
CA ALA A 116 -0.39 32.21 9.32
C ALA A 116 -0.38 32.84 7.91
N LYS A 117 0.75 32.74 7.22
CA LYS A 117 0.96 33.23 5.86
C LYS A 117 1.33 32.07 4.95
N LEU A 118 0.80 32.08 3.73
CA LEU A 118 1.19 31.16 2.68
C LEU A 118 2.38 31.76 1.92
N ALA A 119 3.45 30.99 1.77
CA ALA A 119 4.56 31.37 0.90
C ALA A 119 5.00 30.19 0.03
N GLU A 120 5.61 30.55 -1.10
CA GLU A 120 6.16 29.62 -2.07
C GLU A 120 7.68 29.54 -1.93
N ILE A 121 8.20 28.32 -2.03
CA ILE A 121 9.63 28.01 -2.00
C ILE A 121 9.98 27.20 -3.24
N LYS A 122 11.09 27.55 -3.88
CA LYS A 122 11.65 26.86 -5.03
C LYS A 122 12.91 26.10 -4.63
N GLY A 123 13.15 25.00 -5.33
CA GLY A 123 14.36 24.23 -5.14
C GLY A 123 14.51 23.11 -6.15
N LYS A 124 15.44 22.21 -5.87
CA LYS A 124 15.73 21.02 -6.68
C LYS A 124 15.60 19.76 -5.85
N LEU A 125 15.06 18.71 -6.47
CA LEU A 125 15.03 17.38 -5.87
C LEU A 125 16.46 16.82 -5.77
N GLY A 126 16.87 16.48 -4.57
CA GLY A 126 18.10 15.78 -4.26
C GLY A 126 18.00 14.27 -4.52
N GLY A 127 18.98 13.52 -4.00
CA GLY A 127 18.91 12.05 -4.03
C GLY A 127 17.76 11.53 -3.18
N LYS A 128 17.26 10.33 -3.53
CA LYS A 128 16.34 9.59 -2.66
C LYS A 128 17.10 9.03 -1.46
N GLN A 129 16.53 9.19 -0.28
CA GLN A 129 16.95 8.51 0.94
C GLN A 129 15.84 7.59 1.45
N ARG A 130 16.24 6.53 2.13
CA ARG A 130 15.30 5.67 2.85
C ARG A 130 15.15 6.26 4.24
N ILE A 131 13.92 6.55 4.63
CA ILE A 131 13.62 6.93 6.01
C ILE A 131 13.17 5.64 6.69
N ASP A 132 14.00 5.17 7.62
CA ASP A 132 13.65 4.04 8.46
C ASP A 132 12.59 4.50 9.47
N SER A 133 11.43 3.85 9.46
CA SER A 133 10.44 4.00 10.52
C SER A 133 10.81 3.16 11.74
N ILE A 134 10.29 3.54 12.91
CA ILE A 134 10.54 2.87 14.20
C ILE A 134 10.11 1.38 14.16
N GLU A 135 9.22 1.00 13.23
CA GLU A 135 8.69 -0.37 13.06
C GLU A 135 9.23 -1.10 11.82
N GLY A 136 10.27 -0.57 11.15
CA GLY A 136 10.99 -1.29 10.09
C GLY A 136 10.38 -1.24 8.69
N ASP A 137 9.31 -0.45 8.47
CA ASP A 137 8.80 -0.18 7.12
C ASP A 137 9.60 0.95 6.43
N ARG A 138 9.85 0.77 5.13
CA ARG A 138 10.83 1.51 4.32
C ARG A 138 10.13 2.52 3.42
N THR A 139 9.93 3.75 3.89
CA THR A 139 9.36 4.82 3.06
C THR A 139 10.46 5.56 2.28
N GLN A 140 10.30 5.71 0.96
CA GLN A 140 11.21 6.52 0.14
C GLN A 140 10.93 8.01 0.37
N ALA A 141 11.99 8.80 0.52
CA ALA A 141 11.89 10.26 0.62
C ALA A 141 12.92 10.95 -0.29
N TRP A 142 12.56 12.13 -0.77
CA TRP A 142 13.42 13.04 -1.51
C TRP A 142 14.12 13.99 -0.55
N ASN A 143 15.42 14.20 -0.76
CA ASN A 143 16.08 15.37 -0.19
C ASN A 143 15.64 16.62 -0.94
N LEU A 144 15.35 17.70 -0.23
CA LEU A 144 14.98 18.99 -0.82
C LEU A 144 16.18 19.92 -0.73
N LEU A 145 16.66 20.38 -1.89
CA LEU A 145 17.71 21.38 -1.99
C LEU A 145 17.04 22.71 -2.30
N ILE A 146 16.89 23.57 -1.29
CA ILE A 146 16.26 24.89 -1.47
C ILE A 146 17.24 25.80 -2.22
N ASP A 147 16.73 26.59 -3.16
CA ASP A 147 17.55 27.56 -3.89
C ASP A 147 17.97 28.71 -2.96
N ASP A 148 19.24 29.15 -3.02
CA ASP A 148 19.80 30.19 -2.14
C ASP A 148 19.07 31.56 -2.25
N ASP A 149 18.43 31.83 -3.38
CA ASP A 149 17.65 33.05 -3.63
C ASP A 149 16.20 32.95 -3.12
N SER A 150 15.81 31.83 -2.47
CA SER A 150 14.50 31.73 -1.86
C SER A 150 14.41 32.62 -0.62
N GLU A 151 13.50 33.60 -0.62
CA GLU A 151 13.25 34.48 0.53
C GLU A 151 12.83 33.73 1.82
N HIS A 152 12.54 32.42 1.72
CA HIS A 152 12.00 31.62 2.80
C HIS A 152 12.70 30.26 2.86
N ASP A 153 13.32 29.95 3.99
CA ASP A 153 13.65 28.57 4.34
C ASP A 153 12.38 27.77 4.67
N LEU A 154 12.49 26.44 4.62
CA LEU A 154 11.44 25.54 5.12
C LEU A 154 11.29 25.71 6.65
N LYS A 155 10.28 26.48 7.04
CA LYS A 155 9.95 26.79 8.44
C LYS A 155 8.95 25.79 9.02
N ALA A 156 8.85 25.78 10.35
CA ALA A 156 7.77 25.09 11.05
C ALA A 156 6.41 25.56 10.49
N GLY A 157 5.61 24.61 10.00
CA GLY A 157 4.33 24.83 9.32
C GLY A 157 4.27 24.32 7.87
N TYR A 158 5.42 24.20 7.20
CA TYR A 158 5.51 23.61 5.84
C TYR A 158 5.30 22.09 5.84
N SER A 159 5.28 21.43 7.00
CA SER A 159 4.93 20.01 7.07
C SER A 159 3.56 19.75 6.45
N GLY A 160 3.51 18.79 5.53
CA GLY A 160 2.33 18.46 4.75
C GLY A 160 2.16 19.27 3.46
N SER A 161 3.08 20.19 3.14
CA SER A 161 3.09 20.91 1.86
C SER A 161 3.36 20.00 0.65
N PRO A 162 2.73 20.26 -0.51
CA PRO A 162 3.03 19.52 -1.74
C PRO A 162 4.39 19.93 -2.30
N VAL A 163 5.13 18.96 -2.84
CA VAL A 163 6.31 19.21 -3.68
C VAL A 163 5.90 19.01 -5.14
N VAL A 164 5.68 20.10 -5.87
CA VAL A 164 5.18 20.11 -7.25
C VAL A 164 6.36 20.20 -8.22
N ASP A 165 6.49 19.24 -9.13
CA ASP A 165 7.44 19.32 -10.24
C ASP A 165 7.06 20.45 -11.19
N LEU A 166 7.98 21.38 -11.44
CA LEU A 166 7.70 22.53 -12.31
C LEU A 166 7.55 22.13 -13.79
N GLU A 167 8.14 21.00 -14.20
CA GLU A 167 8.08 20.54 -15.58
C GLU A 167 6.76 19.82 -15.88
N SER A 168 6.38 18.85 -15.05
CA SER A 168 5.18 18.04 -15.27
C SER A 168 3.92 18.57 -14.59
N GLY A 169 4.06 19.41 -13.58
CA GLY A 169 2.95 19.90 -12.74
C GLY A 169 2.40 18.86 -11.75
N TYR A 170 3.01 17.68 -11.64
CA TYR A 170 2.61 16.66 -10.66
C TYR A 170 3.20 16.93 -9.28
N VAL A 171 2.45 16.57 -8.25
CA VAL A 171 2.97 16.44 -6.89
C VAL A 171 3.79 15.15 -6.81
N LEU A 172 5.07 15.28 -6.48
CA LEU A 172 6.03 14.17 -6.36
C LEU A 172 6.28 13.72 -4.92
N GLY A 173 5.90 14.56 -3.96
CA GLY A 173 6.03 14.22 -2.55
C GLY A 173 5.36 15.23 -1.64
N VAL A 174 5.43 14.94 -0.35
CA VAL A 174 4.88 15.75 0.74
C VAL A 174 6.00 16.14 1.67
N VAL A 175 6.19 17.43 1.91
CA VAL A 175 7.24 17.96 2.79
C VAL A 175 7.05 17.38 4.20
N SER A 176 8.10 16.76 4.72
CA SER A 176 8.19 16.18 6.06
C SER A 176 9.41 16.77 6.76
N GLN A 177 9.22 17.63 7.74
CA GLN A 177 10.34 18.26 8.44
C GLN A 177 10.80 17.38 9.62
N ARG A 178 11.70 16.41 9.38
CA ARG A 178 12.51 15.82 10.47
C ARG A 178 13.81 16.62 10.57
N ILE A 179 13.98 17.32 11.70
CA ILE A 179 15.10 18.21 11.96
C ILE A 179 16.33 17.37 12.31
N ASP A 180 17.34 17.40 11.44
CA ASP A 180 18.76 17.40 11.78
C ASP A 180 19.51 17.99 10.58
N ASN A 181 20.14 19.15 10.76
CA ASN A 181 21.03 19.85 9.79
C ASN A 181 20.39 20.64 8.62
N GLY A 182 19.16 21.16 8.77
CA GLY A 182 18.64 22.22 7.88
C GLY A 182 18.29 21.79 6.44
N LYS A 183 18.27 20.49 6.15
CA LYS A 183 17.84 19.96 4.85
C LYS A 183 16.42 19.40 4.97
N GLY A 184 15.48 20.00 4.23
CA GLY A 184 14.11 19.49 4.15
C GLY A 184 14.07 18.14 3.44
N VAL A 185 13.12 17.29 3.83
CA VAL A 185 12.85 16.02 3.13
C VAL A 185 11.39 15.99 2.71
N ALA A 186 11.07 15.28 1.64
CA ALA A 186 9.71 15.05 1.21
C ALA A 186 9.43 13.56 1.06
N ILE A 187 8.39 13.08 1.71
CA ILE A 187 7.91 11.70 1.57
C ILE A 187 7.42 11.52 0.14
N SER A 188 7.89 10.47 -0.53
CA SER A 188 7.49 10.16 -1.91
C SER A 188 5.97 10.02 -2.00
N ILE A 189 5.37 10.63 -3.02
CA ILE A 189 3.90 10.64 -3.16
C ILE A 189 3.31 9.23 -3.31
N GLU A 190 4.11 8.26 -3.78
CA GLU A 190 3.72 6.86 -3.89
C GLU A 190 3.30 6.23 -2.56
N ALA A 191 3.81 6.76 -1.44
CA ALA A 191 3.53 6.22 -0.11
C ALA A 191 2.04 6.38 0.30
N ILE A 192 1.27 7.23 -0.39
CA ILE A 192 -0.18 7.32 -0.20
C ILE A 192 -0.89 5.98 -0.43
N GLN A 193 -0.35 5.13 -1.30
CA GLN A 193 -0.92 3.82 -1.63
C GLN A 193 -0.88 2.86 -0.44
N ASN A 194 0.10 3.03 0.46
CA ASN A 194 0.28 2.19 1.64
C ASN A 194 -0.72 2.54 2.74
N ILE A 195 -1.27 3.76 2.74
CA ILE A 195 -2.18 4.24 3.78
C ILE A 195 -3.64 4.26 3.31
N TRP A 196 -3.90 4.49 2.01
CA TRP A 196 -5.25 4.65 1.47
C TRP A 196 -5.61 3.56 0.45
N HIS A 197 -5.85 2.34 0.92
CA HIS A 197 -6.18 1.15 0.12
C HIS A 197 -7.47 1.26 -0.73
N SER A 198 -8.34 2.23 -0.43
CA SER A 198 -9.59 2.48 -1.17
C SER A 198 -9.51 3.73 -2.05
N MET A 199 -8.30 4.22 -2.32
CA MET A 199 -8.05 5.40 -3.16
C MET A 199 -8.54 5.16 -4.61
N PRO A 200 -9.07 6.18 -5.30
CA PRO A 200 -9.37 6.10 -6.73
C PRO A 200 -8.13 5.74 -7.56
N TYR A 201 -8.27 4.81 -8.51
CA TYR A 201 -7.16 4.28 -9.31
C TYR A 201 -6.48 5.36 -10.17
N ASP A 202 -7.24 6.34 -10.63
CA ASP A 202 -6.81 7.46 -11.47
C ASP A 202 -6.15 8.61 -10.69
N LEU A 203 -6.12 8.52 -9.36
CA LEU A 203 -5.59 9.60 -8.51
C LEU A 203 -4.07 9.76 -8.63
N LEU A 204 -3.35 8.65 -8.83
CA LEU A 204 -1.89 8.64 -8.91
C LEU A 204 -1.44 8.24 -10.32
N LYS A 205 -0.89 9.20 -11.07
CA LYS A 205 -0.39 8.94 -12.42
C LYS A 205 1.05 8.43 -12.38
N THR A 206 1.33 7.34 -13.09
CA THR A 206 2.67 6.85 -13.35
C THR A 206 2.98 7.13 -14.82
N ASP A 207 3.88 8.07 -15.14
CA ASP A 207 4.35 8.19 -16.52
C ASP A 207 5.16 6.93 -16.87
N ASN A 208 5.14 6.55 -18.16
CA ASN A 208 5.79 5.40 -18.79
C ASN A 208 7.34 5.35 -18.62
N VAL A 209 7.84 5.38 -17.39
CA VAL A 209 8.94 4.51 -17.01
C VAL A 209 8.32 3.12 -16.95
N ILE A 210 8.99 2.11 -17.48
CA ILE A 210 8.58 0.70 -17.35
C ILE A 210 8.66 0.36 -15.85
N SER A 211 7.70 0.82 -15.05
CA SER A 211 7.31 0.16 -13.83
C SER A 211 6.56 -1.07 -14.28
N GLU A 212 6.96 -2.23 -13.78
CA GLU A 212 6.20 -3.46 -13.96
C GLU A 212 4.70 -3.17 -13.81
N PRO A 213 3.83 -3.71 -14.69
CA PRO A 213 2.41 -3.42 -14.67
C PRO A 213 1.86 -3.66 -13.26
N ARG A 214 1.51 -2.55 -12.57
CA ARG A 214 0.93 -2.60 -11.22
C ARG A 214 -0.34 -3.43 -11.28
N VAL A 215 -0.37 -4.49 -10.48
CA VAL A 215 -1.44 -5.47 -10.48
C VAL A 215 -2.68 -4.87 -9.81
N ASP A 216 -3.84 -4.95 -10.47
CA ASP A 216 -5.11 -4.44 -9.95
C ASP A 216 -5.84 -5.52 -9.14
N TYR A 217 -6.01 -5.27 -7.84
CA TYR A 217 -6.68 -6.17 -6.89
C TYR A 217 -8.17 -5.86 -6.69
N THR A 218 -8.72 -4.90 -7.43
CA THR A 218 -10.12 -4.43 -7.25
C THR A 218 -11.10 -5.57 -7.39
N ARG A 219 -10.92 -6.41 -8.41
CA ARG A 219 -11.80 -7.55 -8.68
C ARG A 219 -11.76 -8.61 -7.57
N LEU A 220 -10.56 -8.92 -7.06
CA LEU A 220 -10.39 -9.82 -5.91
C LEU A 220 -11.13 -9.27 -4.69
N ARG A 221 -10.94 -7.98 -4.38
CA ARG A 221 -11.62 -7.31 -3.27
C ARG A 221 -13.14 -7.36 -3.41
N GLU A 222 -13.67 -7.12 -4.60
CA GLU A 222 -15.11 -7.16 -4.87
C GLU A 222 -15.68 -8.58 -4.70
N PHE A 223 -14.99 -9.60 -5.19
CA PHE A 223 -15.43 -10.98 -5.00
C PHE A 223 -15.40 -11.39 -3.52
N LEU A 224 -14.35 -11.03 -2.79
CA LEU A 224 -14.24 -11.32 -1.35
C LEU A 224 -15.31 -10.59 -0.54
N ALA A 225 -15.52 -9.29 -0.80
CA ALA A 225 -16.57 -8.50 -0.15
C ALA A 225 -17.98 -9.06 -0.40
N ALA A 226 -18.22 -9.57 -1.62
CA ALA A 226 -19.47 -10.22 -1.99
C ALA A 226 -19.56 -11.69 -1.54
N ARG A 227 -18.57 -12.22 -0.79
CA ARG A 227 -18.47 -13.63 -0.37
C ARG A 227 -18.54 -14.62 -1.54
N LYS A 228 -18.08 -14.19 -2.71
CA LYS A 228 -17.95 -15.00 -3.93
C LYS A 228 -16.62 -15.76 -3.89
N TRP A 229 -16.48 -16.66 -2.92
CA TRP A 229 -15.22 -17.32 -2.57
C TRP A 229 -14.56 -18.07 -3.73
N LYS A 230 -15.36 -18.75 -4.56
CA LYS A 230 -14.86 -19.45 -5.74
C LYS A 230 -14.27 -18.48 -6.77
N GLN A 231 -14.95 -17.38 -7.05
CA GLN A 231 -14.46 -16.38 -7.99
C GLN A 231 -13.24 -15.63 -7.42
N ALA A 232 -13.22 -15.35 -6.12
CA ALA A 232 -12.05 -14.76 -5.46
C ALA A 232 -10.83 -15.69 -5.54
N ASP A 233 -11.04 -16.99 -5.40
CA ASP A 233 -9.98 -18.00 -5.49
C ASP A 233 -9.40 -18.08 -6.91
N GLN A 234 -10.26 -18.12 -7.93
CA GLN A 234 -9.86 -18.06 -9.34
C GLN A 234 -9.14 -16.76 -9.69
N GLU A 235 -9.61 -15.63 -9.17
CA GLU A 235 -8.93 -14.35 -9.33
C GLU A 235 -7.55 -14.36 -8.67
N THR A 236 -7.43 -14.95 -7.49
CA THR A 236 -6.14 -15.07 -6.79
C THR A 236 -5.15 -15.90 -7.61
N GLU A 237 -5.59 -17.00 -8.22
CA GLU A 237 -4.75 -17.80 -9.13
C GLU A 237 -4.24 -16.95 -10.32
N MET A 238 -5.13 -16.21 -10.99
CA MET A 238 -4.75 -15.34 -12.10
C MET A 238 -3.74 -14.27 -11.70
N LEU A 239 -3.93 -13.65 -10.52
CA LEU A 239 -3.02 -12.64 -9.99
C LEU A 239 -1.63 -13.22 -9.68
N ILE A 240 -1.56 -14.39 -9.06
CA ILE A 240 -0.28 -15.04 -8.76
C ILE A 240 0.46 -15.43 -10.05
N LEU A 241 -0.24 -15.93 -11.06
CA LEU A 241 0.37 -16.25 -12.37
C LEU A 241 0.89 -14.99 -13.07
N GLN A 242 0.12 -13.89 -13.02
CA GLN A 242 0.54 -12.59 -13.55
C GLN A 242 1.80 -12.09 -12.85
N LEU A 243 1.83 -12.13 -11.51
CA LEU A 243 2.98 -11.70 -10.70
C LEU A 243 4.22 -12.56 -10.94
N ALA A 244 4.03 -13.85 -11.22
CA ALA A 244 5.09 -14.77 -11.57
C ALA A 244 5.66 -14.57 -12.99
N GLY A 245 5.07 -13.67 -13.79
CA GLY A 245 5.43 -13.43 -15.19
C GLY A 245 5.14 -14.62 -16.10
N GLN A 246 4.17 -15.47 -15.74
CA GLN A 246 3.85 -16.68 -16.47
C GLN A 246 2.69 -16.46 -17.45
N THR A 247 2.88 -16.83 -18.71
CA THR A 247 1.85 -16.77 -19.77
C THR A 247 1.07 -18.09 -19.93
N GLY A 248 1.30 -19.05 -19.03
CA GLY A 248 0.61 -20.33 -18.98
C GLY A 248 0.03 -20.62 -17.58
N ASN A 249 -0.56 -21.80 -17.42
CA ASN A 249 -1.19 -22.20 -16.16
C ASN A 249 -0.19 -22.86 -15.19
N LEU A 250 1.12 -22.58 -15.21
CA LEU A 250 2.08 -23.30 -14.36
C LEU A 250 3.08 -22.37 -13.68
N LEU A 251 3.17 -22.48 -12.35
CA LEU A 251 4.25 -21.89 -11.56
C LEU A 251 5.41 -22.88 -11.48
N ASN A 252 6.63 -22.36 -11.50
CA ASN A 252 7.84 -23.11 -11.19
C ASN A 252 8.56 -22.44 -10.01
N VAL A 253 9.50 -23.15 -9.40
CA VAL A 253 10.25 -22.66 -8.23
C VAL A 253 10.88 -21.28 -8.48
N LYS A 254 11.51 -21.07 -9.63
CA LYS A 254 12.18 -19.80 -9.97
C LYS A 254 11.23 -18.61 -10.07
N SER A 255 9.99 -18.86 -10.50
CA SER A 255 8.95 -17.84 -10.56
C SER A 255 8.37 -17.52 -9.18
N ILE A 256 8.27 -18.51 -8.30
CA ILE A 256 7.79 -18.32 -6.93
C ILE A 256 8.75 -17.49 -6.10
N GLU A 257 10.05 -17.76 -6.19
CA GLU A 257 11.10 -17.00 -5.49
C GLU A 257 11.12 -15.50 -5.90
N LYS A 258 10.50 -15.17 -7.04
CA LYS A 258 10.41 -13.80 -7.56
C LYS A 258 9.07 -13.12 -7.26
N LEU A 259 8.14 -13.81 -6.60
CA LEU A 259 6.83 -13.22 -6.27
C LEU A 259 7.02 -12.00 -5.37
N PRO A 260 6.52 -10.80 -5.75
CA PRO A 260 6.72 -9.60 -4.96
C PRO A 260 6.01 -9.66 -3.61
N CYS A 261 6.74 -9.34 -2.54
CA CYS A 261 6.19 -9.40 -1.18
C CYS A 261 5.05 -8.40 -0.92
N SER A 262 5.10 -7.21 -1.54
CA SER A 262 4.01 -6.22 -1.48
C SER A 262 2.67 -6.82 -1.95
N ASP A 263 2.74 -7.58 -3.02
CA ASP A 263 1.60 -8.12 -3.73
C ASP A 263 1.05 -9.36 -3.02
N LEU A 264 1.92 -10.27 -2.57
CA LEU A 264 1.55 -11.38 -1.70
C LEU A 264 0.87 -10.89 -0.41
N ARG A 265 1.39 -9.81 0.20
CA ARG A 265 0.81 -9.22 1.40
C ARG A 265 -0.56 -8.59 1.14
N THR A 266 -0.72 -7.93 0.00
CA THR A 266 -2.01 -7.35 -0.40
C THR A 266 -3.08 -8.43 -0.56
N ILE A 267 -2.74 -9.51 -1.28
CA ILE A 267 -3.65 -10.66 -1.47
C ILE A 267 -4.01 -11.29 -0.12
N ASP A 268 -3.01 -11.58 0.72
CA ASP A 268 -3.22 -12.21 2.02
C ASP A 268 -4.13 -11.38 2.94
N GLN A 269 -3.86 -10.08 3.05
CA GLN A 269 -4.66 -9.17 3.88
C GLN A 269 -6.11 -9.07 3.41
N LEU A 270 -6.36 -9.11 2.10
CA LEU A 270 -7.72 -9.16 1.56
C LEU A 270 -8.42 -10.45 2.00
N TRP A 271 -7.77 -11.60 1.86
CA TRP A 271 -8.33 -12.88 2.28
C TRP A 271 -8.62 -12.91 3.78
N ILE A 272 -7.69 -12.50 4.63
CA ILE A 272 -7.87 -12.42 6.10
C ILE A 272 -9.04 -11.54 6.44
N LYS A 273 -9.08 -10.32 5.88
CA LYS A 273 -10.07 -9.31 6.23
C LYS A 273 -11.50 -9.78 5.97
N PHE A 274 -11.74 -10.33 4.79
CA PHE A 274 -13.11 -10.73 4.40
C PHE A 274 -13.49 -12.11 4.93
N SER A 275 -12.53 -12.94 5.33
CA SER A 275 -12.79 -14.28 5.89
C SER A 275 -12.83 -14.33 7.43
N GLU A 276 -12.77 -13.17 8.10
CA GLU A 276 -12.68 -13.09 9.56
C GLU A 276 -11.46 -13.84 10.11
N GLY A 277 -10.34 -13.77 9.38
CA GLY A 277 -9.07 -14.38 9.73
C GLY A 277 -8.96 -15.88 9.48
N ARG A 278 -9.94 -16.49 8.78
CA ARG A 278 -9.96 -17.93 8.52
C ARG A 278 -9.11 -18.36 7.32
N PHE A 279 -8.97 -17.49 6.33
CA PHE A 279 -8.37 -17.75 5.03
C PHE A 279 -7.22 -16.77 4.76
N GLY A 280 -6.22 -17.22 4.01
CA GLY A 280 -5.01 -16.46 3.72
C GLY A 280 -3.77 -17.36 3.59
N PHE A 281 -2.76 -16.87 2.89
CA PHE A 281 -1.44 -17.49 2.77
C PHE A 281 -0.72 -17.57 4.12
N SER A 282 -0.82 -16.53 4.96
CA SER A 282 -0.21 -16.51 6.30
C SER A 282 -0.86 -17.55 7.23
N VAL A 283 -2.19 -17.71 7.16
CA VAL A 283 -2.93 -18.75 7.87
C VAL A 283 -2.45 -20.15 7.43
N GLN A 284 -2.29 -20.35 6.12
CA GLN A 284 -1.77 -21.61 5.60
C GLN A 284 -0.32 -21.87 5.98
N LYS A 285 0.54 -20.85 5.94
CA LYS A 285 1.94 -20.96 6.38
C LYS A 285 2.02 -21.44 7.83
N GLN A 286 1.23 -20.87 8.74
CA GLN A 286 1.21 -21.32 10.13
C GLN A 286 0.82 -22.81 10.27
N ILE A 287 -0.14 -23.27 9.46
CA ILE A 287 -0.54 -24.67 9.42
C ILE A 287 0.58 -25.54 8.83
N TRP A 288 1.23 -25.08 7.77
CA TRP A 288 2.36 -25.76 7.13
C TRP A 288 3.53 -25.97 8.09
N GLU A 289 3.99 -24.90 8.74
CA GLU A 289 5.08 -24.92 9.71
C GLU A 289 4.77 -25.84 10.91
N ARG A 290 3.51 -25.88 11.36
CA ARG A 290 3.07 -26.78 12.45
C ARG A 290 3.30 -28.26 12.12
N PHE A 291 3.17 -28.66 10.86
CA PHE A 291 3.38 -30.04 10.44
C PHE A 291 4.83 -30.34 10.03
N GLY A 292 5.63 -29.32 9.68
CA GLY A 292 6.98 -29.47 9.12
C GLY A 292 7.95 -30.30 9.99
N ASN A 293 7.79 -30.26 11.31
CA ASN A 293 8.64 -31.01 12.25
C ASN A 293 8.25 -32.50 12.42
N ASN A 294 7.13 -32.94 11.85
CA ASN A 294 6.53 -34.25 12.13
C ASN A 294 6.55 -35.21 10.92
N THR A 295 7.31 -34.90 9.87
CA THR A 295 7.28 -35.66 8.60
C THR A 295 8.67 -35.96 8.07
N ASN A 296 8.85 -37.15 7.50
CA ASN A 296 10.14 -37.58 6.94
C ASN A 296 10.30 -37.19 5.46
N THR A 297 9.20 -36.84 4.79
CA THR A 297 9.21 -36.41 3.39
C THR A 297 8.24 -35.24 3.17
N GLU A 298 8.54 -34.41 2.17
CA GLU A 298 7.68 -33.29 1.76
C GLU A 298 6.27 -33.76 1.35
N TYR A 299 6.15 -34.93 0.73
CA TYR A 299 4.84 -35.48 0.36
C TYR A 299 3.99 -35.83 1.59
N GLN A 300 4.60 -36.33 2.67
CA GLN A 300 3.89 -36.58 3.92
C GLN A 300 3.43 -35.28 4.56
N LEU A 301 4.29 -34.25 4.59
CA LEU A 301 3.95 -32.91 5.07
C LEU A 301 2.75 -32.36 4.32
N TYR A 302 2.82 -32.45 3.01
CA TYR A 302 1.78 -32.00 2.10
C TYR A 302 0.46 -32.75 2.31
N CYS A 303 0.48 -34.07 2.49
CA CYS A 303 -0.72 -34.84 2.82
C CYS A 303 -1.34 -34.44 4.16
N GLN A 304 -0.53 -34.17 5.19
CA GLN A 304 -1.02 -33.73 6.50
C GLN A 304 -1.65 -32.34 6.41
N PHE A 305 -0.96 -31.41 5.74
CA PHE A 305 -1.48 -30.08 5.43
C PHE A 305 -2.82 -30.18 4.70
N GLY A 306 -2.89 -30.91 3.59
CA GLY A 306 -4.10 -31.08 2.78
C GLY A 306 -5.27 -31.70 3.54
N ASN A 307 -5.00 -32.64 4.46
CA ASN A 307 -6.05 -33.15 5.35
C ASN A 307 -6.57 -32.06 6.31
N HIS A 308 -5.69 -31.21 6.83
CA HIS A 308 -6.05 -30.17 7.81
C HIS A 308 -6.84 -29.03 7.17
N VAL A 309 -6.37 -28.53 6.02
CA VAL A 309 -7.06 -27.45 5.30
C VAL A 309 -8.26 -27.97 4.51
N GLY A 310 -8.51 -29.28 4.46
CA GLY A 310 -9.70 -29.87 3.81
C GLY A 310 -9.57 -30.03 2.30
N TRP A 311 -8.35 -30.09 1.76
CA TRP A 311 -8.07 -30.38 0.34
C TRP A 311 -8.00 -31.88 0.08
N ARG A 312 -7.88 -32.70 1.13
CA ARG A 312 -7.78 -34.15 1.05
C ARG A 312 -8.75 -34.80 2.03
N LYS A 313 -9.51 -35.80 1.55
CA LYS A 313 -10.51 -36.52 2.35
C LYS A 313 -10.40 -38.03 2.07
N HIS A 314 -10.42 -38.84 3.13
CA HIS A 314 -10.28 -40.30 3.04
C HIS A 314 -9.07 -40.75 2.20
N GLY A 315 -7.95 -40.04 2.32
CA GLY A 315 -6.73 -40.35 1.58
C GLY A 315 -6.70 -39.90 0.12
N ARG A 316 -7.73 -39.18 -0.36
CA ARG A 316 -7.85 -38.71 -1.74
C ARG A 316 -7.90 -37.20 -1.83
N TRP A 317 -7.14 -36.63 -2.75
CA TRP A 317 -7.20 -35.21 -3.07
C TRP A 317 -8.54 -34.88 -3.73
N LEU A 318 -9.16 -33.80 -3.28
CA LEU A 318 -10.42 -33.32 -3.84
C LEU A 318 -10.15 -32.60 -5.17
N TRP A 319 -11.04 -32.82 -6.14
CA TRP A 319 -11.07 -32.01 -7.35
C TRP A 319 -11.57 -30.61 -7.02
N TYR A 320 -11.20 -29.61 -7.82
CA TYR A 320 -11.60 -28.22 -7.57
C TYR A 320 -13.13 -28.04 -7.48
N ASN A 321 -13.88 -28.78 -8.29
CA ASN A 321 -15.35 -28.78 -8.26
C ASN A 321 -15.96 -29.49 -7.02
N GLN A 322 -15.15 -30.18 -6.22
CA GLN A 322 -15.54 -30.83 -4.96
C GLN A 322 -15.16 -30.01 -3.71
N MET A 323 -14.47 -28.88 -3.90
CA MET A 323 -14.05 -27.98 -2.84
C MET A 323 -15.22 -27.19 -2.24
N THR A 324 -15.08 -26.75 -0.99
CA THR A 324 -16.11 -25.99 -0.26
C THR A 324 -15.79 -24.50 -0.34
N PHE A 325 -16.67 -23.71 -0.98
CA PHE A 325 -16.46 -22.28 -1.21
C PHE A 325 -17.35 -21.42 -0.32
N ASP A 326 -17.18 -21.56 0.99
CA ASP A 326 -17.88 -20.80 2.01
C ASP A 326 -17.05 -20.72 3.32
N LEU A 327 -17.55 -19.98 4.30
CA LEU A 327 -16.88 -19.78 5.60
C LEU A 327 -16.95 -21.01 6.53
N CYS A 328 -17.76 -22.04 6.22
CA CYS A 328 -17.80 -23.29 6.99
C CYS A 328 -16.60 -24.19 6.67
N ALA A 329 -15.84 -23.89 5.61
CA ALA A 329 -14.61 -24.61 5.31
C ALA A 329 -13.55 -24.48 6.43
N PRO A 330 -12.62 -25.45 6.56
CA PRO A 330 -11.55 -25.41 7.56
C PRO A 330 -10.68 -24.15 7.48
N ASN A 331 -9.99 -23.81 8.58
CA ASN A 331 -9.01 -22.73 8.55
C ASN A 331 -7.90 -23.04 7.54
N GLY A 332 -7.49 -22.02 6.78
CA GLY A 332 -6.55 -22.16 5.69
C GLY A 332 -7.09 -22.90 4.46
N HIS A 333 -8.39 -23.22 4.37
CA HIS A 333 -8.96 -23.88 3.18
C HIS A 333 -8.76 -23.06 1.90
N LEU A 334 -8.88 -21.74 2.02
CA LEU A 334 -8.72 -20.80 0.94
C LEU A 334 -7.64 -19.75 1.25
N PRO A 335 -7.10 -19.09 0.23
CA PRO A 335 -7.26 -19.47 -1.18
C PRO A 335 -6.56 -20.83 -1.45
N GLN A 336 -6.83 -21.51 -2.56
CA GLN A 336 -6.12 -22.73 -2.96
C GLN A 336 -5.04 -22.46 -4.01
N TRP A 337 -5.21 -21.40 -4.82
CA TRP A 337 -4.18 -20.79 -5.71
C TRP A 337 -3.38 -21.82 -6.52
N GLY A 338 -4.11 -22.85 -6.96
CA GLY A 338 -3.70 -23.73 -8.04
C GLY A 338 -2.72 -24.81 -7.61
N LEU A 339 -3.19 -25.88 -6.95
CA LEU A 339 -2.65 -27.22 -7.29
C LEU A 339 -2.84 -27.49 -8.79
N GLU A 340 -3.94 -26.99 -9.37
CA GLU A 340 -4.18 -27.09 -10.80
C GLU A 340 -3.09 -26.33 -11.57
N ALA A 341 -2.73 -25.12 -11.14
CA ALA A 341 -1.63 -24.43 -11.79
C ALA A 341 -0.25 -25.06 -11.51
N VAL A 342 0.09 -25.34 -10.25
CA VAL A 342 1.43 -25.80 -9.85
C VAL A 342 1.74 -27.24 -10.30
N LEU A 343 0.75 -28.10 -10.46
CA LEU A 343 0.94 -29.53 -10.78
C LEU A 343 0.18 -30.02 -12.02
N LEU A 344 -0.79 -29.25 -12.54
CA LEU A 344 -1.65 -29.68 -13.63
C LEU A 344 -1.61 -28.70 -14.80
N GLY A 345 -0.53 -28.80 -15.59
CA GLY A 345 -0.74 -28.72 -17.03
C GLY A 345 -1.95 -29.60 -17.34
N LYS A 346 -3.01 -29.04 -17.95
CA LYS A 346 -4.35 -29.62 -18.16
C LYS A 346 -4.37 -30.91 -19.02
N THR A 347 -3.30 -31.70 -19.01
CA THR A 347 -3.00 -32.82 -19.88
C THR A 347 -2.26 -33.99 -19.21
N MET A 348 -1.85 -33.91 -17.93
CA MET A 348 -1.12 -35.02 -17.26
C MET A 348 -1.98 -35.79 -16.26
N GLN A 349 -1.98 -37.13 -16.35
CA GLN A 349 -2.79 -38.01 -15.49
C GLN A 349 -2.29 -37.94 -14.03
N TRP A 350 -3.16 -37.47 -13.12
CA TRP A 350 -2.94 -37.28 -11.67
C TRP A 350 -2.18 -38.41 -10.94
N LYS A 351 -2.34 -39.67 -11.37
CA LYS A 351 -1.67 -40.84 -10.78
C LYS A 351 -0.15 -40.81 -10.91
N TRP A 352 0.37 -40.22 -11.99
CA TRP A 352 1.81 -40.16 -12.25
C TRP A 352 2.51 -39.14 -11.33
N ASN A 353 1.89 -37.98 -11.08
CA ASN A 353 2.42 -36.97 -10.17
C ASN A 353 2.37 -37.40 -8.71
N GLU A 354 1.28 -38.03 -8.27
CA GLU A 354 1.17 -38.55 -6.90
C GLU A 354 2.26 -39.61 -6.64
N PHE A 355 2.49 -40.49 -7.61
CA PHE A 355 3.57 -41.47 -7.54
C PHE A 355 4.94 -40.79 -7.47
N GLN A 356 5.27 -39.88 -8.38
CA GLN A 356 6.56 -39.19 -8.37
C GLN A 356 6.81 -38.40 -7.08
N MET A 357 5.82 -37.65 -6.57
CA MET A 357 5.96 -36.94 -5.30
C MET A 357 6.10 -37.90 -4.11
N SER A 358 5.40 -39.03 -4.12
CA SER A 358 5.57 -40.07 -3.08
C SER A 358 6.98 -40.66 -3.05
N GLN A 359 7.66 -40.66 -4.20
CA GLN A 359 9.06 -41.10 -4.33
C GLN A 359 10.07 -39.95 -4.15
N GLY A 360 9.62 -38.72 -3.88
CA GLY A 360 10.48 -37.54 -3.72
C GLY A 360 11.12 -37.02 -5.02
N LEU A 361 10.53 -37.33 -6.18
CA LEU A 361 11.09 -37.05 -7.51
C LEU A 361 10.47 -35.82 -8.21
N GLY A 362 9.82 -34.91 -7.48
CA GLY A 362 9.19 -33.67 -8.01
C GLY A 362 9.86 -32.38 -7.51
N GLU A 363 9.60 -31.24 -8.17
CA GLU A 363 10.03 -29.93 -7.66
C GLU A 363 9.30 -29.57 -6.36
N PRO A 364 9.99 -29.01 -5.34
CA PRO A 364 9.42 -28.71 -4.01
C PRO A 364 8.60 -27.40 -4.03
N VAL A 365 7.67 -27.29 -4.98
CA VAL A 365 6.99 -26.02 -5.30
C VAL A 365 6.18 -25.48 -4.12
N PHE A 366 5.52 -26.38 -3.36
CA PHE A 366 4.76 -26.02 -2.17
C PHE A 366 5.65 -25.48 -1.04
N SER A 367 6.74 -26.20 -0.72
CA SER A 367 7.70 -25.70 0.28
C SER A 367 8.28 -24.36 -0.16
N LYS A 368 8.64 -24.22 -1.43
CA LYS A 368 9.21 -22.97 -1.96
C LYS A 368 8.24 -21.80 -1.91
N PHE A 369 6.94 -22.04 -2.10
CA PHE A 369 5.96 -20.99 -1.89
C PHE A 369 5.91 -20.56 -0.43
N PHE A 370 5.83 -21.49 0.52
CA PHE A 370 5.80 -21.12 1.93
C PHE A 370 7.12 -20.52 2.42
N ASP A 371 8.27 -20.91 1.85
CA ASP A 371 9.56 -20.22 2.03
C ASP A 371 9.47 -18.76 1.58
N GLN A 372 8.81 -18.49 0.44
CA GLN A 372 8.62 -17.12 -0.06
C GLN A 372 7.67 -16.32 0.82
N VAL A 373 6.54 -16.90 1.24
CA VAL A 373 5.61 -16.28 2.21
C VAL A 373 6.36 -15.95 3.49
N HIS A 374 7.20 -16.86 3.98
CA HIS A 374 8.04 -16.64 5.14
C HIS A 374 9.02 -15.48 4.92
N THR A 375 9.72 -15.45 3.79
CA THR A 375 10.66 -14.37 3.40
C THR A 375 9.97 -13.01 3.31
N CYS A 376 8.68 -12.99 2.95
CA CYS A 376 7.86 -11.78 2.87
C CYS A 376 7.29 -11.30 4.23
N ASN A 377 7.66 -11.95 5.33
CA ASN A 377 7.21 -11.64 6.70
C ASN A 377 5.67 -11.66 6.82
N LEU A 378 5.05 -12.68 6.24
CA LEU A 378 3.63 -13.02 6.37
C LEU A 378 3.38 -14.02 7.49
#